data_AF-A0AAX1ZY55-F1
#
_entry.id   AF-A0AAX1ZY55-F1
#
_cell.length_a   1.000
_cell.length_b   1.000
_cell.length_c   1.000
_cell.angle_alpha   90.00
_cell.angle_beta   90.00
_cell.angle_gamma   90.00
#
_symmetry.space_group_name_H-M   'P 1'
#
loop_
_entity.id
_entity.type
_entity.pdbx_description
1 polymer ?
#
loop_
_entity_poly.entity_id
_entity_poly.type
_entity_poly.pdbx_seq_one_letter_code
_entity_poly.pdbx_strand_id
1 'polypeptide(L)' 'RVFQRRVRQFITPEHPLKGAGGRKLTRPTGQAIFQLFWYVRVVLLELPDGRIQRALGQPLTYEQRRILQGLGMDESIYV' A
#
# COMPACT_ATOMS: atom_id res chain seq x y z
N ARG A 1 4.94 -12.44 -7.37
CA ARG A 1 5.63 -13.11 -6.23
C ARG A 1 6.63 -12.20 -5.48
N VAL A 2 7.45 -11.38 -6.16
CA VAL A 2 8.44 -10.50 -5.51
C VAL A 2 7.79 -9.45 -4.59
N PHE A 3 6.75 -8.76 -5.05
CA PHE A 3 6.03 -7.76 -4.25
C PHE A 3 5.49 -8.36 -2.93
N GLN A 4 4.78 -9.49 -2.99
CA GLN A 4 4.27 -10.18 -1.81
C GLN A 4 5.40 -10.57 -0.84
N ARG A 5 6.55 -11.01 -1.35
CA ARG A 5 7.72 -11.36 -0.52
C ARG A 5 8.29 -10.12 0.19
N ARG A 6 8.39 -8.99 -0.50
CA ARG A 6 8.84 -7.72 0.09
C ARG A 6 7.84 -7.21 1.13
N VAL A 7 6.55 -7.20 0.82
CA VAL A 7 5.49 -6.79 1.78
C VAL A 7 5.54 -7.63 3.05
N ARG A 8 5.74 -8.94 2.95
CA ARG A 8 5.84 -9.84 4.12
C ARG A 8 7.01 -9.52 5.05
N GLN A 9 8.07 -8.84 4.58
CA GLN A 9 9.18 -8.43 5.45
C GLN A 9 8.76 -7.32 6.43
N PHE A 10 7.72 -6.56 6.12
CA PHE A 10 7.20 -5.48 6.97
C PHE A 10 6.10 -5.95 7.93
N ILE A 11 5.69 -7.22 7.83
CA ILE A 11 4.61 -7.81 8.60
C ILE A 11 5.23 -8.78 9.59
N THR A 12 5.32 -8.36 10.86
CA THR A 12 5.96 -9.11 11.94
C THR A 12 4.95 -9.41 13.05
N PRO A 13 5.25 -10.31 14.00
CA PRO A 13 4.39 -10.55 15.17
C PRO A 13 4.11 -9.28 15.99
N GLU A 14 5.08 -8.37 16.08
CA GLU A 14 5.00 -7.09 16.78
C GLU A 14 4.13 -6.08 16.02
N HIS A 15 4.12 -6.20 14.69
CA HIS A 15 3.34 -5.35 13.81
C HIS A 15 2.59 -6.17 12.73
N PRO A 16 1.54 -6.91 13.14
CA PRO A 16 0.80 -7.78 12.24
C PRO A 16 -0.13 -6.98 11.34
N LEU A 17 -0.39 -7.52 10.15
CA LEU A 17 -1.38 -6.93 9.25
C LEU A 17 -2.78 -7.12 9.84
N LYS A 18 -3.57 -6.04 9.91
CA LYS A 18 -4.97 -6.14 10.33
C LYS A 18 -5.83 -6.57 9.14
N GLY A 19 -6.34 -7.80 9.19
CA GLY A 19 -7.31 -8.31 8.25
C GLY A 19 -8.73 -7.86 8.56
N ALA A 20 -9.68 -8.26 7.71
CA ALA A 20 -11.10 -8.04 7.92
C ALA A 20 -11.55 -8.55 9.30
N GLY A 21 -12.38 -7.75 10.00
CA GLY A 21 -12.87 -8.08 11.34
C GLY A 21 -11.81 -7.98 12.45
N GLY A 22 -10.69 -7.28 12.23
CA GLY A 22 -9.67 -7.04 13.26
C GLY A 22 -8.71 -8.21 13.51
N ARG A 23 -8.77 -9.26 12.68
CA ARG A 23 -7.86 -10.41 12.80
C ARG A 23 -6.42 -9.98 12.53
N LYS A 24 -5.52 -10.35 13.44
CA LYS A 24 -4.07 -10.15 13.28
C LYS A 24 -3.50 -11.21 12.35
N LEU A 25 -2.96 -10.79 11.20
CA LEU A 25 -2.34 -11.65 10.21
C LEU A 25 -0.82 -11.49 10.28
N THR A 26 -0.14 -12.47 10.87
CA THR A 26 1.33 -12.51 10.98
C THR A 26 2.00 -13.12 9.74
N ARG A 27 1.25 -13.88 8.94
CA ARG A 27 1.67 -14.43 7.64
C ARG A 27 0.56 -14.27 6.60
N PRO A 28 0.31 -13.06 6.10
CA PRO A 28 -0.81 -12.82 5.21
C PRO A 28 -0.62 -13.53 3.87
N THR A 29 -1.73 -14.07 3.36
CA THR A 29 -1.80 -14.63 2.00
C THR A 29 -1.61 -13.52 0.97
N GLY A 30 -1.26 -13.90 -0.26
CA GLY A 30 -1.18 -12.93 -1.36
C GLY A 30 -2.50 -12.18 -1.54
N GLN A 31 -3.63 -12.84 -1.33
CA GLN A 31 -4.97 -12.24 -1.38
C GLN A 31 -5.18 -11.18 -0.29
N ALA A 32 -4.80 -11.45 0.96
CA ALA A 32 -4.90 -10.45 2.03
C ALA A 32 -4.01 -9.22 1.77
N ILE A 33 -2.84 -9.43 1.16
CA ILE A 33 -1.96 -8.35 0.72
C ILE A 33 -2.62 -7.53 -0.41
N PHE A 34 -3.20 -8.19 -1.42
CA PHE A 34 -3.87 -7.50 -2.52
C PHE A 34 -5.12 -6.73 -2.06
N GLN A 35 -5.89 -7.27 -1.12
CA GLN A 35 -7.04 -6.57 -0.53
C GLN A 35 -6.63 -5.26 0.16
N LEU A 36 -5.45 -5.22 0.79
CA LEU A 36 -4.94 -3.98 1.39
C LEU A 36 -4.75 -2.88 0.34
N PHE A 37 -4.28 -3.23 -0.86
CA PHE A 37 -4.01 -2.26 -1.93
C PHE A 37 -5.17 -2.04 -2.89
N TRP A 38 -6.25 -2.83 -2.79
CA TRP A 38 -7.44 -2.72 -3.64
C TRP A 38 -8.07 -1.32 -3.58
N TYR A 39 -7.99 -0.66 -2.42
CA TYR A 39 -8.51 0.68 -2.20
C TYR A 39 -7.51 1.79 -2.55
N VAL A 40 -6.24 1.45 -2.79
CA VAL A 40 -5.24 2.43 -3.21
C VAL A 40 -5.43 2.66 -4.71
N ARG A 41 -6.35 3.56 -5.05
CA ARG A 41 -6.54 4.03 -6.43
C ARG A 41 -5.51 5.11 -6.71
N VAL A 42 -4.69 4.94 -7.73
CA VAL A 42 -3.85 6.04 -8.25
C VAL A 42 -4.63 6.74 -9.37
N VAL A 43 -4.77 8.05 -9.26
CA VAL A 43 -5.37 8.91 -10.28
C VAL A 43 -4.24 9.57 -11.06
N LEU A 44 -4.37 9.57 -12.38
CA LEU A 44 -3.48 10.28 -13.29
C LEU A 44 -4.18 11.58 -13.69
N LEU A 45 -3.57 12.71 -13.40
CA LEU A 45 -4.04 14.04 -13.79
C LEU A 45 -3.09 14.55 -14.86
N GLU A 46 -3.60 14.72 -16.07
CA GLU A 46 -2.86 15.38 -17.14
C GLU A 46 -3.03 16.88 -16.98
N LEU A 47 -1.92 17.57 -16.72
CA LEU A 47 -1.88 19.01 -16.56
C LEU A 47 -1.88 19.70 -17.94
N PRO A 48 -2.31 20.98 -18.01
CA PRO A 48 -2.34 21.72 -19.28
C PRO A 48 -0.98 21.88 -19.97
N ASP A 49 0.11 21.67 -19.25
CA ASP A 49 1.49 21.69 -19.76
C ASP A 49 1.97 20.31 -20.27
N GLY A 50 1.08 19.32 -20.32
CA GLY A 50 1.37 17.95 -20.76
C GLY A 50 2.06 17.09 -19.70
N ARG A 51 2.25 17.58 -18.46
CA ARG A 51 2.80 16.78 -17.37
C ARG A 51 1.73 15.86 -16.80
N ILE A 52 2.14 14.65 -16.44
CA ILE A 52 1.28 13.69 -15.75
C ILE A 52 1.57 13.76 -14.26
N GLN A 53 0.65 14.30 -13.49
CA GLN A 53 0.68 14.19 -12.04
C GLN A 53 0.01 12.88 -11.61
N ARG A 54 0.68 12.14 -10.73
CA ARG A 54 0.12 10.96 -10.09
C ARG A 54 -0.37 11.41 -8.74
N ALA A 55 -1.60 11.09 -8.37
CA ALA A 55 -2.12 11.36 -7.04
C ALA A 55 -2.80 10.11 -6.49
N LEU A 56 -2.85 9.98 -5.16
CA LEU A 56 -3.68 8.98 -4.53
C LEU A 56 -5.13 9.46 -4.56
N GLY A 57 -6.03 8.65 -5.10
CA GLY A 57 -7.46 8.96 -5.16
C GLY A 57 -8.16 8.92 -3.80
N GLN A 58 -7.51 8.35 -2.78
CA GLN A 58 -7.95 8.31 -1.40
C GLN A 58 -6.73 8.37 -0.46
N PRO A 59 -6.87 8.93 0.76
CA PRO A 59 -5.81 8.90 1.75
C PRO A 59 -5.40 7.47 2.12
N LEU A 60 -4.09 7.24 2.33
CA LEU A 60 -3.62 5.95 2.82
C LEU A 60 -4.03 5.73 4.27
N THR A 61 -4.48 4.51 4.56
CA THR A 61 -4.56 4.01 5.93
C THR A 61 -3.16 3.86 6.53
N TYR A 62 -3.07 3.86 7.86
CA TYR A 62 -1.80 3.68 8.57
C TYR A 62 -0.99 2.46 8.09
N GLU A 63 -1.66 1.32 7.90
CA GLU A 63 -1.01 0.08 7.43
C GLU A 63 -0.49 0.21 5.99
N GLN A 64 -1.26 0.83 5.10
CA GLN A 64 -0.83 1.08 3.72
C GLN A 64 0.39 1.99 3.69
N ARG A 65 0.38 3.10 4.43
CA ARG A 65 1.51 4.05 4.51
C ARG A 65 2.77 3.38 5.03
N ARG A 66 2.67 2.63 6.13
CA ARG A 66 3.80 1.91 6.73
C ARG A 66 4.43 0.92 5.75
N ILE A 67 3.60 0.13 5.06
CA ILE A 67 4.10 -0.87 4.10
C ILE A 67 4.70 -0.18 2.88
N LEU A 68 4.03 0.84 2.34
CA LEU A 68 4.51 1.58 1.16
C LEU A 68 5.82 2.32 1.45
N GLN A 69 5.95 2.96 2.61
CA GLN A 69 7.20 3.58 3.05
C GLN A 69 8.32 2.55 3.18
N GLY A 70 8.04 1.37 3.75
CA GLY A 70 9.01 0.28 3.82
C GLY A 70 9.48 -0.19 2.44
N LEU A 71 8.62 -0.12 1.43
CA LEU A 71 8.94 -0.48 0.04
C LEU A 71 9.66 0.62 -0.74
N GLY A 72 9.90 1.80 -0.15
CA GLY A 72 10.37 2.98 -0.88
C GLY A 72 9.35 3.51 -1.88
N MET A 73 8.06 3.29 -1.58
CA MET A 73 6.93 3.69 -2.40
C MET A 73 5.99 4.62 -1.64
N ASP A 74 6.54 5.53 -0.84
CA ASP A 74 5.76 6.42 0.02
C ASP A 74 4.94 7.44 -0.76
N GLU A 75 4.16 8.27 -0.07
CA GLU A 75 3.26 9.24 -0.71
C GLU A 75 4.04 10.26 -1.58
N SER A 76 5.34 10.50 -1.34
CA SER A 76 6.13 11.49 -2.08
C SER A 76 6.42 11.11 -3.54
N ILE A 77 6.32 9.83 -3.94
CA ILE A 77 6.41 9.45 -5.36
C ILE A 77 5.11 9.68 -6.14
N TYR A 78 4.03 10.05 -5.44
CA TYR A 78 2.73 10.39 -6.00
C TYR A 78 2.41 11.88 -5.77
N VAL A 79 3.43 12.75 -5.84
CA VAL A 79 3.32 14.21 -5.80
C VAL A 79 3.89 14.80 -7.08
#